data_AF-A0A3D5CEK5-F1
#
_entry.id   AF-A0A3D5CEK5-F1
#
_cell.length_a   1.000
_cell.length_b   1.000
_cell.length_c   1.000
_cell.angle_alpha   90.00
_cell.angle_beta   90.00
_cell.angle_gamma   90.00
#
_symmetry.space_group_name_H-M   'P 1'
#
loop_
_entity.id
_entity.type
_entity.pdbx_description
1 polymer ?
#
loop_
_entity_poly.entity_id
_entity_poly.type
_entity_poly.pdbx_seq_one_letter_code
_entity_poly.pdbx_strand_id
1 'polypeptide(L)'
;MAHGDTSGGFEKTPGWLDWYDGPSTPTFRVPEGAVDAHCHVFGPGEQFPYAPERKYTPCDASADQLFALRDQLGFDRNVIVQATCHGADNRALVDALRRSEGRARGVA
;
A
#
# COMPACT_ATOMS: atom_id res chain seq x y z
N MET A 1 2.93 11.88 7.91
CA MET A 1 1.56 11.71 8.39
C MET A 1 1.57 10.70 9.52
N ALA A 2 0.68 10.82 10.50
CA ALA A 2 0.61 9.83 11.56
C ALA A 2 -0.01 8.53 11.01
N HIS A 3 0.32 7.41 11.64
CA HIS A 3 -0.34 6.15 11.34
C HIS A 3 -1.86 6.29 11.57
N GLY A 4 -2.67 5.75 10.65
CA GLY A 4 -4.13 5.79 10.72
C GLY A 4 -4.79 7.04 10.11
N ASP A 5 -4.02 8.06 9.71
CA ASP A 5 -4.55 9.27 9.07
C ASP A 5 -5.08 8.99 7.65
N THR A 6 -6.03 9.80 7.18
CA THR A 6 -6.50 9.84 5.79
C THR A 6 -6.38 11.28 5.28
N SER A 7 -5.55 11.52 4.26
CA SER A 7 -5.32 12.86 3.70
C SER A 7 -6.27 13.23 2.57
N GLY A 8 -6.17 14.45 2.05
CA GLY A 8 -6.90 14.91 0.85
C GLY A 8 -8.36 15.30 1.08
N GLY A 9 -8.76 15.57 2.33
CA GLY A 9 -10.15 15.93 2.67
C GLY A 9 -11.13 14.75 2.61
N PHE A 10 -10.61 13.52 2.52
CA PHE A 10 -11.41 12.31 2.55
C PHE A 10 -11.70 11.89 4.00
N GLU A 11 -12.94 11.46 4.25
CA GLU A 11 -13.33 10.89 5.54
C GLU A 11 -13.10 9.37 5.52
N LYS A 12 -12.31 8.88 6.49
CA LYS A 12 -12.08 7.45 6.70
C LYS A 12 -13.40 6.75 7.02
N THR A 13 -13.61 5.56 6.46
CA THR A 13 -14.85 4.81 6.73
C THR A 13 -14.96 4.50 8.23
N PRO A 14 -16.13 4.76 8.87
CA PRO A 14 -16.34 4.42 10.27
C PRO A 14 -16.09 2.93 10.53
N GLY A 15 -15.31 2.62 11.56
CA GLY A 15 -14.95 1.24 11.91
C GLY A 15 -13.90 0.60 10.99
N TRP A 16 -13.27 1.36 10.09
CA TRP A 16 -12.09 0.89 9.36
C TRP A 16 -10.99 0.48 10.33
N LEU A 17 -10.43 -0.71 10.11
CA LEU A 17 -9.29 -1.21 10.87
C LEU A 17 -8.00 -0.86 10.12
N ASP A 18 -7.20 0.02 10.71
CA ASP A 18 -5.89 0.38 10.18
C ASP A 18 -4.94 -0.85 10.20
N TRP A 19 -3.93 -0.85 9.34
CA TRP A 19 -2.88 -1.86 9.38
C TRP A 19 -2.12 -1.77 10.71
N TYR A 20 -1.50 -2.87 11.17
CA TYR A 20 -0.76 -2.83 12.43
C TYR A 20 0.61 -2.15 12.24
N ASP A 21 0.90 -1.10 13.01
CA ASP A 21 2.10 -0.25 12.83
C ASP A 21 3.36 -0.69 13.58
N GLY A 22 3.26 -1.76 14.37
CA GLY A 22 4.39 -2.36 15.09
C GLY A 22 4.65 -3.82 14.75
N PRO A 23 4.69 -4.24 13.46
CA PRO A 23 4.86 -5.66 13.12
C PRO A 23 6.15 -6.21 13.76
N SER A 24 6.12 -7.47 14.19
CA SER A 24 7.33 -8.15 14.67
C SER A 24 8.19 -8.62 13.50
N THR A 25 9.48 -8.84 13.73
CA THR A 25 10.33 -9.52 12.75
C THR A 25 9.97 -11.01 12.72
N PRO A 26 9.63 -11.58 11.55
CA PRO A 26 9.33 -13.00 11.43
C PRO A 26 10.53 -13.88 11.81
N THR A 27 10.27 -15.01 12.49
CA THR A 27 11.30 -16.03 12.74
C THR A 27 11.54 -16.92 11.52
N PHE A 28 10.50 -17.10 10.70
CA PHE A 28 10.60 -17.73 9.39
C PHE A 28 11.31 -16.80 8.42
N ARG A 29 12.33 -17.33 7.73
CA ARG A 29 13.08 -16.60 6.70
C ARG A 29 12.61 -17.06 5.32
N VAL A 30 12.08 -16.14 4.54
CA VAL A 30 11.75 -16.39 3.14
C VAL A 30 13.05 -16.63 2.34
N PRO A 31 13.00 -17.42 1.25
CA PRO A 31 14.16 -17.63 0.40
C PRO A 31 14.56 -16.35 -0.34
N GLU A 32 15.81 -16.28 -0.78
CA GLU A 32 16.28 -15.21 -1.68
C GLU A 32 15.40 -15.12 -2.92
N GLY A 33 15.07 -13.90 -3.31
CA GLY A 33 14.19 -13.60 -4.43
C GLY A 33 12.70 -13.74 -4.14
N ALA A 34 12.29 -14.00 -2.89
CA ALA A 34 10.88 -14.10 -2.53
C ALA A 34 10.07 -12.86 -2.95
N VAL A 35 8.84 -13.10 -3.39
CA VAL A 35 7.92 -12.08 -3.86
C VAL A 35 6.67 -12.10 -2.99
N ASP A 36 6.35 -10.98 -2.35
CA ASP A 36 5.01 -10.76 -1.82
C ASP A 36 4.09 -10.45 -3.00
N ALA A 37 3.30 -11.44 -3.40
CA ALA A 37 2.56 -11.41 -4.66
C ALA A 37 1.19 -10.72 -4.57
N HIS A 38 0.81 -10.18 -3.41
CA HIS A 38 -0.47 -9.50 -3.25
C HIS A 38 -0.44 -8.48 -2.12
N CYS A 39 -0.16 -7.22 -2.46
CA CYS A 39 -0.24 -6.10 -1.54
C CYS A 39 -0.83 -4.85 -2.23
N HIS A 40 -1.09 -3.80 -1.45
CA HIS A 40 -1.71 -2.57 -1.93
C HIS A 40 -0.98 -1.34 -1.40
N VAL A 41 -1.17 -0.22 -2.09
CA VAL A 41 -0.92 1.12 -1.56
C VAL A 41 -2.23 1.88 -1.52
N PHE A 42 -2.43 2.71 -0.50
CA PHE A 42 -3.60 3.56 -0.34
C PHE A 42 -3.15 5.01 -0.21
N GLY A 43 -3.55 5.85 -1.16
CA GLY A 43 -3.21 7.26 -1.16
C GLY A 43 -1.70 7.51 -1.22
N PRO A 44 -1.21 8.63 -0.67
CA PRO A 44 -1.97 9.62 0.11
C PRO A 44 -3.13 10.25 -0.67
N GLY A 45 -4.31 10.36 -0.06
CA GLY A 45 -5.50 10.93 -0.70
C GLY A 45 -5.30 12.35 -1.28
N GLU A 46 -4.39 13.14 -0.72
CA GLU A 46 -4.04 14.48 -1.24
C GLU A 46 -3.35 14.43 -2.61
N GLN A 47 -2.57 13.37 -2.88
CA GLN A 47 -1.80 13.21 -4.12
C GLN A 47 -2.50 12.26 -5.10
N PHE A 48 -3.10 11.20 -4.54
CA PHE A 48 -3.83 10.16 -5.25
C PHE A 48 -5.25 10.08 -4.66
N PRO A 49 -6.18 10.91 -5.15
CA PRO A 49 -7.56 10.91 -4.68
C PRO A 49 -8.20 9.53 -4.71
N TYR A 50 -9.02 9.23 -3.70
CA TYR A 50 -9.84 8.02 -3.69
C TYR A 50 -11.05 8.16 -4.64
N ALA A 51 -11.46 7.06 -5.25
CA ALA A 51 -12.52 7.04 -6.25
C ALA A 51 -13.89 7.45 -5.66
N PRO A 52 -14.73 8.21 -6.39
CA PRO A 52 -16.09 8.54 -5.96
C PRO A 52 -16.96 7.31 -5.68
N GLU A 53 -16.81 6.25 -6.48
CA GLU A 53 -17.58 5.00 -6.42
C GLU A 53 -17.02 3.96 -5.42
N ARG A 54 -15.98 4.31 -4.66
CA ARG A 54 -15.37 3.41 -3.68
C ARG A 54 -16.37 2.92 -2.64
N LYS A 55 -16.19 1.67 -2.18
CA LYS A 55 -17.00 1.09 -1.08
C LYS A 55 -16.46 1.44 0.31
N TYR A 56 -15.21 1.88 0.39
CA TYR A 56 -14.53 2.23 1.63
C TYR A 56 -13.49 3.32 1.37
N THR A 57 -13.23 4.14 2.38
CA THR A 57 -12.06 5.03 2.47
C THR A 57 -11.12 4.45 3.53
N PRO A 58 -9.91 4.00 3.17
CA PRO A 58 -8.93 3.50 4.13
C PRO A 58 -8.13 4.64 4.78
N CYS A 59 -7.32 4.32 5.78
CA CYS A 59 -6.17 5.16 6.11
C CYS A 59 -5.15 5.16 4.97
N ASP A 60 -4.32 6.20 4.91
CA ASP A 60 -3.21 6.24 3.97
C ASP A 60 -2.16 5.17 4.32
N ALA A 61 -1.64 4.53 3.27
CA ALA A 61 -0.61 3.50 3.32
C ALA A 61 0.30 3.68 2.09
N SER A 62 1.38 4.44 2.26
CA SER A 62 2.23 4.89 1.16
C SER A 62 3.14 3.79 0.61
N ALA A 63 3.70 4.03 -0.57
CA ALA A 63 4.73 3.15 -1.15
C ALA A 63 5.95 2.99 -0.23
N ASP A 64 6.39 4.05 0.46
CA ASP A 64 7.54 3.96 1.38
C ASP A 64 7.24 3.05 2.57
N GLN A 65 6.02 3.12 3.11
CA GLN A 65 5.57 2.23 4.19
C GLN A 65 5.50 0.78 3.72
N LEU A 66 4.99 0.55 2.51
CA LEU A 66 4.99 -0.79 1.90
C LEU A 66 6.40 -1.34 1.70
N PHE A 67 7.35 -0.51 1.24
CA PHE A 67 8.74 -0.92 1.02
C PHE A 67 9.46 -1.21 2.34
N ALA A 68 9.25 -0.38 3.36
CA ALA A 68 9.77 -0.63 4.70
C ALA A 68 9.22 -1.95 5.26
N LEU A 69 7.92 -2.22 5.09
CA LEU A 69 7.31 -3.48 5.50
C LEU A 69 7.89 -4.68 4.72
N ARG A 70 8.03 -4.57 3.39
CA ARG A 70 8.66 -5.60 2.55
C ARG A 70 10.03 -5.96 3.11
N ASP A 71 10.86 -4.96 3.36
CA ASP A 71 12.23 -5.17 3.84
C ASP A 71 12.25 -5.75 5.27
N GLN A 72 11.33 -5.31 6.15
CA GLN A 72 11.18 -5.86 7.51
C GLN A 72 10.73 -7.33 7.52
N LEU A 73 9.87 -7.73 6.58
CA LEU A 73 9.40 -9.10 6.43
C LEU A 73 10.40 -9.99 5.66
N GLY A 74 11.46 -9.41 5.10
CA GLY A 74 12.52 -10.12 4.38
C GLY A 74 12.22 -10.44 2.91
N PHE A 75 11.18 -9.85 2.31
CA PHE A 75 10.89 -10.03 0.89
C PHE A 75 11.81 -9.18 0.01
N ASP A 76 12.17 -9.69 -1.16
CA ASP A 76 12.98 -8.92 -2.11
C ASP A 76 12.12 -8.05 -3.02
N ARG A 77 10.88 -8.47 -3.29
CA ARG A 77 10.01 -7.89 -4.33
C ARG A 77 8.53 -7.89 -3.93
N ASN A 78 7.75 -7.06 -4.62
CA ASN A 78 6.29 -7.01 -4.50
C ASN A 78 5.57 -7.19 -5.85
N VAL A 79 4.35 -7.72 -5.81
CA VAL A 79 3.32 -7.47 -6.81
C VAL A 79 2.25 -6.60 -6.17
N ILE A 80 2.19 -5.33 -6.59
CA ILE A 80 1.27 -4.34 -6.05
C ILE A 80 -0.02 -4.38 -6.87
N VAL A 81 -1.12 -4.74 -6.22
CA VAL A 81 -2.43 -4.89 -6.86
C VAL A 81 -3.22 -3.60 -6.67
N GLN A 82 -3.84 -3.10 -7.74
CA GLN A 82 -4.69 -1.92 -7.69
C GLN A 82 -5.77 -2.09 -6.63
N ALA A 83 -5.82 -1.13 -5.70
CA ALA A 83 -6.82 -1.11 -4.66
C ALA A 83 -8.14 -0.56 -5.20
N THR A 84 -9.26 -1.23 -4.89
CA THR A 84 -10.58 -0.79 -5.35
C THR A 84 -10.98 0.59 -4.83
N CYS A 85 -10.37 1.08 -3.74
CA CYS A 85 -10.60 2.43 -3.23
C CYS A 85 -10.08 3.53 -4.19
N HIS A 86 -9.19 3.21 -5.13
CA HIS A 86 -8.75 4.10 -6.20
C HIS A 86 -9.47 3.86 -7.54
N GLY A 87 -10.39 2.89 -7.61
CA GLY A 87 -11.15 2.60 -8.83
C GLY A 87 -10.23 2.33 -10.03
N ALA A 88 -10.56 2.91 -11.19
CA ALA A 88 -9.75 2.81 -12.41
C ALA A 88 -8.53 3.76 -12.44
N ASP A 89 -8.38 4.65 -11.44
CA ASP A 89 -7.24 5.54 -11.34
C ASP A 89 -6.03 4.82 -10.73
N ASN A 90 -5.14 4.37 -11.61
CA ASN A 90 -3.97 3.59 -11.23
C ASN A 90 -2.76 4.46 -10.84
N ARG A 91 -2.91 5.78 -10.65
CA ARG A 91 -1.75 6.66 -10.41
C ARG A 91 -0.96 6.31 -9.15
N ALA A 92 -1.62 5.93 -8.05
CA ALA A 92 -0.94 5.48 -6.83
C ALA A 92 -0.12 4.21 -7.07
N LEU A 93 -0.70 3.21 -7.75
CA LEU A 93 0.00 2.00 -8.16
C LEU A 93 1.21 2.32 -9.04
N VAL A 94 1.02 3.12 -10.09
CA VAL A 94 2.08 3.47 -11.04
C VAL A 94 3.22 4.24 -10.37
N ASP A 95 2.92 5.14 -9.44
CA ASP A 95 3.92 5.85 -8.64
C ASP A 95 4.77 4.85 -7.82
N ALA A 96 4.12 3.95 -7.10
CA ALA A 96 4.81 2.91 -6.33
C ALA A 96 5.72 2.04 -7.22
N LEU A 97 5.24 1.63 -8.40
CA LEU A 97 6.06 0.85 -9.33
C LEU A 97 7.29 1.61 -9.81
N ARG A 98 7.17 2.90 -10.13
CA ARG A 98 8.30 3.76 -10.55
C ARG A 98 9.33 3.94 -9.43
N ARG A 99 8.87 4.02 -8.19
CA ARG A 99 9.72 4.19 -6.99
C ARG A 99 10.33 2.88 -6.49
N SER A 100 9.87 1.74 -6.98
CA SER A 100 10.35 0.43 -6.53
C SER A 100 11.76 0.06 -6.98
N GLU A 101 12.40 0.89 -7.83
CA GLU A 101 13.73 0.60 -8.42
C GLU A 101 13.79 -0.77 -9.12
N GLY A 102 12.68 -1.17 -9.75
CA GLY A 102 12.56 -2.45 -10.45
C GLY A 102 12.21 -3.64 -9.56
N ARG A 103 12.01 -3.43 -8.25
CA ARG A 103 11.63 -4.47 -7.28
C ARG A 103 10.11 -4.74 -7.22
N ALA A 104 9.30 -4.09 -8.06
CA ALA A 104 7.87 -4.34 -8.13
C ALA A 104 7.31 -4.54 -9.55
N ARG A 105 6.21 -5.28 -9.61
CA ARG A 105 5.27 -5.35 -10.76
C ARG A 105 3.86 -5.07 -10.25
N GLY A 106 2.91 -4.81 -11.15
CA GLY A 106 1.55 -4.44 -10.75
C GLY A 106 0.44 -5.12 -11.53
N VAL A 107 -0.74 -5.15 -10.92
CA VAL A 107 -2.01 -5.61 -11.50
C VAL A 107 -2.99 -4.44 -11.47
N ALA A 108 -3.55 -4.08 -12.63
CA ALA A 108 -4.47 -2.95 -12.82
C ALA A 108 -5.88 -3.44 -13.17
#